data_AF-A0A2A5FLK7-F1
#
_entry.id   AF-A0A2A5FLK7-F1
#
_cell.length_a   1.000
_cell.length_b   1.000
_cell.length_c   1.000
_cell.angle_alpha   90.00
_cell.angle_beta   90.00
_cell.angle_gamma   90.00
#
_symmetry.space_group_name_H-M   'P 1'
#
loop_
_entity.id
_entity.type
_entity.pdbx_description
1 polymer ?
#
loop_
_entity_poly.entity_id
_entity_poly.type
_entity_poly.pdbx_seq_one_letter_code
_entity_poly.pdbx_strand_id
1 'polypeptide(L)'
;MKNLTLFAALFSLFSSSSAQITCPIPYDSNFDGLISVSDLLDLQSVFGLVDVDQDGIDDAVDLCLDLAACNFLSNPTEVCKYLDAIGICGGSCISDSDLDGICDDVDTCDGVLDVCGVCNGIGPLPSTIESITILYDSVYAAQINDWVVFESGADTVYLECYPAVFTTCGDDLGYEGHNYSTVQIGSQCWFSENCRYLPSVSPTTTFSVTSPVFNVYNYMGSDVAEAMSTVNYNTYGVLYNYEAVMSPGVCPTGWHVSTNLDWEALAYFLGGVYVAGEKLKSTTGWYSNFYATNSTGFTALPGGWNFVGSYEIGLFGAWWSISDQLPEDQYRHFRRLFYISPVVQYGNEHKLTSKTARSARCILN
;
A
#
# COMPACT_ATOMS: atom_id res chain seq x y z
N MET A 1 -65.69 82.44 14.38
CA MET A 1 -66.31 81.19 13.85
C MET A 1 -65.43 80.64 12.75
N LYS A 2 -65.01 79.37 12.88
CA LYS A 2 -64.41 78.46 11.89
C LYS A 2 -62.98 78.81 11.43
N ASN A 3 -61.95 78.20 12.03
CA ASN A 3 -61.31 76.91 11.66
C ASN A 3 -60.64 76.92 10.28
N LEU A 4 -59.30 76.85 10.23
CA LEU A 4 -58.61 75.80 9.47
C LEU A 4 -57.15 75.63 9.94
N THR A 5 -56.87 74.39 10.34
CA THR A 5 -55.60 73.80 10.74
C THR A 5 -54.59 73.71 9.58
N LEU A 6 -53.31 74.05 9.83
CA LEU A 6 -52.19 73.70 8.97
C LEU A 6 -51.19 72.86 9.77
N PHE A 7 -51.17 71.56 9.48
CA PHE A 7 -50.17 70.59 9.95
C PHE A 7 -48.90 70.78 9.10
N ALA A 8 -47.77 71.08 9.73
CA ALA A 8 -46.46 71.01 9.07
C ALA A 8 -46.03 69.54 9.03
N ALA A 9 -45.94 68.98 7.83
CA ALA A 9 -45.46 67.63 7.58
C ALA A 9 -43.95 67.56 7.84
N LEU A 10 -43.57 66.77 8.84
CA LEU A 10 -42.20 66.28 9.02
C LEU A 10 -41.94 65.25 7.92
N PHE A 11 -41.19 65.62 6.89
CA PHE A 11 -40.74 64.69 5.86
C PHE A 11 -39.59 63.87 6.44
N SER A 12 -39.91 62.70 7.00
CA SER A 12 -38.93 61.70 7.37
C SER A 12 -38.28 61.16 6.10
N LEU A 13 -37.05 61.61 5.85
CA LEU A 13 -36.10 60.94 4.94
C LEU A 13 -35.80 59.55 5.52
N PHE A 14 -36.61 58.56 5.14
CA PHE A 14 -36.17 57.17 5.14
C PHE A 14 -35.07 57.06 4.09
N SER A 15 -33.82 57.14 4.53
CA SER A 15 -32.70 56.56 3.81
C SER A 15 -32.91 55.05 3.80
N SER A 16 -33.65 54.56 2.79
CA SER A 16 -33.61 53.17 2.40
C SER A 16 -32.20 52.91 1.86
N SER A 17 -31.32 52.46 2.74
CA SER A 17 -30.12 51.72 2.37
C SER A 17 -30.61 50.47 1.67
N SER A 18 -30.71 50.52 0.34
CA SER A 18 -30.81 49.33 -0.49
C SER A 18 -29.52 48.55 -0.24
N ALA A 19 -29.59 47.55 0.64
CA ALA A 19 -28.55 46.55 0.74
C ALA A 19 -28.30 46.03 -0.67
N GLN A 20 -27.04 46.08 -1.09
CA GLN A 20 -26.64 45.62 -2.40
C GLN A 20 -27.10 44.17 -2.60
N ILE A 21 -27.63 43.93 -3.80
CA ILE A 21 -27.92 42.61 -4.35
C ILE A 21 -26.76 41.67 -4.01
N THR A 22 -27.11 40.59 -3.32
CA THR A 22 -26.27 39.43 -3.05
C THR A 22 -25.71 38.92 -4.36
N CYS A 23 -24.44 39.21 -4.65
CA CYS A 23 -23.64 38.34 -5.51
C CYS A 23 -23.42 37.08 -4.66
N PRO A 24 -23.97 35.90 -5.03
CA PRO A 24 -23.62 34.67 -4.32
C PRO A 24 -22.12 34.53 -4.46
N ILE A 25 -21.38 34.59 -3.36
CA ILE A 25 -19.98 34.19 -3.37
C ILE A 25 -20.02 32.68 -3.58
N PRO A 26 -19.56 32.14 -4.73
CA PRO A 26 -19.74 30.73 -5.04
C PRO A 26 -18.87 29.80 -4.17
N TYR A 27 -18.08 30.39 -3.27
CA TYR A 27 -17.14 29.73 -2.37
C TYR A 27 -17.46 30.00 -0.88
N ASP A 28 -18.63 30.57 -0.59
CA ASP A 28 -19.19 30.76 0.75
C ASP A 28 -20.25 29.68 0.94
N SER A 29 -19.85 28.55 1.52
CA SER A 29 -20.68 27.35 1.63
C SER A 29 -21.69 27.44 2.77
N ASN A 30 -21.34 28.17 3.84
CA ASN A 30 -22.17 28.33 5.01
C ASN A 30 -23.11 29.55 4.92
N PHE A 31 -22.99 30.36 3.87
CA PHE A 31 -23.77 31.56 3.57
C PHE A 31 -23.67 32.67 4.61
N ASP A 32 -22.55 32.77 5.33
CA ASP A 32 -22.31 33.80 6.34
C ASP A 32 -21.82 35.14 5.75
N GLY A 33 -21.51 35.17 4.44
CA GLY A 33 -21.05 36.34 3.71
C GLY A 33 -19.55 36.60 3.79
N LEU A 34 -18.78 35.68 4.38
CA LEU A 34 -17.33 35.68 4.43
C LEU A 34 -16.77 34.45 3.70
N ILE A 35 -15.52 34.53 3.24
CA ILE A 35 -14.76 33.33 2.85
C ILE A 35 -13.73 33.14 3.95
N SER A 36 -13.90 32.09 4.74
CA SER A 36 -13.14 31.81 5.95
C SER A 36 -12.70 30.35 6.01
N VAL A 37 -12.04 29.98 7.12
CA VAL A 37 -11.66 28.58 7.38
C VAL A 37 -12.91 27.70 7.47
N SER A 38 -14.05 28.21 7.94
CA SER A 38 -15.29 27.45 8.02
C SER A 38 -15.79 27.00 6.64
N ASP A 39 -15.61 27.82 5.59
CA ASP A 39 -15.97 27.45 4.21
C ASP A 39 -15.04 26.39 3.61
N LEU A 40 -13.78 26.40 4.03
CA LEU A 40 -12.81 25.36 3.67
C LEU A 40 -13.16 24.03 4.36
N LEU A 41 -13.52 24.06 5.64
CA LEU A 41 -13.93 22.88 6.41
C LEU A 41 -15.21 22.26 5.85
N ASP A 42 -16.19 23.08 5.46
CA ASP A 42 -17.40 22.61 4.78
C ASP A 42 -17.08 21.90 3.44
N LEU A 43 -16.10 22.39 2.67
CA LEU A 43 -15.64 21.72 1.46
C LEU A 43 -14.93 20.40 1.77
N GLN A 44 -14.15 20.33 2.86
CA GLN A 44 -13.46 19.12 3.30
C GLN A 44 -14.43 18.05 3.79
N SER A 45 -15.57 18.44 4.37
CA SER A 45 -16.65 17.53 4.78
C SER A 45 -17.25 16.71 3.62
N VAL A 46 -17.23 17.24 2.39
CA VAL A 46 -17.66 16.52 1.17
C VAL A 46 -16.77 15.31 0.89
N PHE A 47 -15.53 15.31 1.39
CA PHE A 47 -14.56 14.22 1.27
C PHE A 47 -14.49 13.33 2.52
N GLY A 48 -15.39 13.52 3.49
CA GLY A 48 -15.48 12.68 4.69
C GLY A 48 -14.52 13.05 5.82
N LEU A 49 -13.92 14.24 5.78
CA LEU A 49 -13.12 14.81 6.85
C LEU A 49 -14.02 15.70 7.73
N VAL A 50 -14.12 15.39 9.02
CA VAL A 50 -15.02 16.09 9.95
C VAL A 50 -14.25 16.37 11.23
N ASP A 51 -14.00 17.65 11.51
CA ASP A 51 -13.50 18.19 12.78
C ASP A 51 -14.46 17.80 13.94
N VAL A 52 -14.18 16.67 14.60
CA VAL A 52 -15.07 16.12 15.65
C VAL A 52 -14.92 16.91 16.95
N ASP A 53 -13.74 17.44 17.25
CA ASP A 53 -13.45 18.15 18.50
C ASP A 53 -13.60 19.69 18.42
N GLN A 54 -13.91 20.21 17.24
CA GLN A 54 -14.26 21.61 16.93
C GLN A 54 -13.13 22.61 17.17
N ASP A 55 -11.88 22.19 16.99
CA ASP A 55 -10.72 23.06 17.15
C ASP A 55 -10.34 23.83 15.87
N GLY A 56 -10.99 23.52 14.75
CA GLY A 56 -10.80 24.15 13.45
C GLY A 56 -9.71 23.50 12.59
N ILE A 57 -9.25 22.29 12.94
CA ILE A 57 -8.21 21.53 12.23
C ILE A 57 -8.62 20.06 12.10
N ASP A 58 -8.80 19.55 10.88
CA ASP A 58 -8.96 18.11 10.63
C ASP A 58 -7.60 17.38 10.76
N ASP A 59 -7.32 16.72 11.90
CA ASP A 59 -6.05 16.00 12.14
C ASP A 59 -6.18 14.59 12.79
N ALA A 60 -5.05 14.03 13.24
CA ALA A 60 -4.97 12.67 13.79
C ALA A 60 -5.65 12.48 15.16
N VAL A 61 -6.19 13.55 15.74
CA VAL A 61 -6.95 13.56 17.01
C VAL A 61 -8.37 12.97 16.84
N ASP A 62 -8.80 12.65 15.61
CA ASP A 62 -10.14 12.09 15.34
C ASP A 62 -10.21 10.53 15.25
N LEU A 63 -9.14 9.78 15.62
CA LEU A 63 -8.90 8.44 15.06
C LEU A 63 -9.16 7.19 15.94
N CYS A 64 -9.53 7.26 17.23
CA CYS A 64 -9.85 6.05 18.01
C CYS A 64 -11.26 6.01 18.61
N LEU A 65 -12.22 5.51 17.83
CA LEU A 65 -13.63 5.34 18.22
C LEU A 65 -13.98 3.92 18.70
N ASP A 66 -13.00 3.01 18.76
CA ASP A 66 -13.22 1.61 19.15
C ASP A 66 -13.15 1.42 20.68
N LEU A 67 -14.29 1.10 21.30
CA LEU A 67 -14.40 0.80 22.73
C LEU A 67 -13.61 -0.46 23.16
N ALA A 68 -13.19 -1.30 22.21
CA ALA A 68 -12.38 -2.49 22.47
C ALA A 68 -10.87 -2.20 22.45
N ALA A 69 -10.45 -0.99 22.07
CA ALA A 69 -9.05 -0.60 22.10
C ALA A 69 -8.55 -0.45 23.55
N CYS A 70 -7.34 -0.91 23.82
CA CYS A 70 -6.75 -0.84 25.17
C CYS A 70 -6.28 0.59 25.53
N ASN A 71 -6.14 1.47 24.55
CA ASN A 71 -5.88 2.91 24.74
C ASN A 71 -7.13 3.77 24.44
N PHE A 72 -8.33 3.20 24.48
CA PHE A 72 -9.56 3.95 24.28
C PHE A 72 -9.66 5.13 25.29
N LEU A 73 -9.87 6.33 24.75
CA LEU A 73 -10.11 7.56 25.51
C LEU A 73 -11.34 8.26 24.94
N SER A 74 -12.06 8.97 25.81
CA SER A 74 -13.22 9.78 25.41
C SER A 74 -12.86 10.95 24.50
N ASN A 75 -11.58 11.32 24.44
CA ASN A 75 -11.02 12.27 23.49
C ASN A 75 -9.59 11.80 23.13
N PRO A 76 -9.43 10.96 22.08
CA PRO A 76 -8.18 10.24 21.79
C PRO A 76 -7.18 11.10 21.02
N THR A 77 -5.91 11.09 21.42
CA THR A 77 -4.83 11.79 20.70
C THR A 77 -3.92 10.84 19.91
N GLU A 78 -4.28 9.56 19.85
CA GLU A 78 -3.50 8.49 19.21
C GLU A 78 -4.46 7.47 18.56
N VAL A 79 -3.98 6.76 17.54
CA VAL A 79 -4.71 5.64 16.88
C VAL A 79 -5.01 4.50 17.86
N CYS A 80 -6.04 3.70 17.59
CA CYS A 80 -6.40 2.56 18.44
C CYS A 80 -5.27 1.52 18.52
N LYS A 81 -4.93 1.14 19.75
CA LYS A 81 -4.00 0.06 20.12
C LYS A 81 -4.77 -1.09 20.74
N TYR A 82 -4.28 -2.31 20.57
CA TYR A 82 -4.87 -3.52 21.13
C TYR A 82 -3.87 -4.24 22.03
N LEU A 83 -4.38 -5.06 22.96
CA LEU A 83 -3.52 -5.90 23.80
C LEU A 83 -2.82 -6.94 22.92
N ASP A 84 -1.52 -7.10 23.12
CA ASP A 84 -0.75 -8.20 22.55
C ASP A 84 -0.94 -9.49 23.36
N ALA A 85 -0.27 -10.58 22.98
CA ALA A 85 -0.47 -11.90 23.59
C ALA A 85 -0.05 -11.97 25.07
N ILE A 86 0.73 -10.99 25.55
CA ILE A 86 1.16 -10.87 26.96
C ILE A 86 0.40 -9.77 27.71
N GLY A 87 -0.59 -9.14 27.08
CA GLY A 87 -1.45 -8.14 27.70
C GLY A 87 -0.84 -6.73 27.73
N ILE A 88 0.14 -6.42 26.88
CA ILE A 88 0.68 -5.07 26.72
C ILE A 88 -0.10 -4.34 25.62
N CYS A 89 -0.59 -3.14 25.96
CA CYS A 89 -1.34 -2.31 25.05
C CYS A 89 -0.45 -1.73 23.93
N GLY A 90 -0.68 -2.15 22.69
CA GLY A 90 0.17 -1.79 21.55
C GLY A 90 1.53 -2.47 21.56
N GLY A 91 1.69 -3.55 22.33
CA GLY A 91 2.88 -4.39 22.30
C GLY A 91 2.95 -5.23 21.01
N SER A 92 4.15 -5.72 20.69
CA SER A 92 4.42 -6.49 19.48
C SER A 92 4.48 -8.00 19.72
N CYS A 93 4.24 -8.47 20.95
CA CYS A 93 4.53 -9.85 21.32
C CYS A 93 3.34 -10.80 21.07
N ILE A 94 3.60 -11.90 20.37
CA ILE A 94 2.55 -12.82 19.90
C ILE A 94 2.51 -14.17 20.65
N SER A 95 3.51 -14.47 21.50
CA SER A 95 3.51 -15.61 22.44
C SER A 95 4.53 -15.44 23.57
N ASP A 96 4.24 -15.99 24.75
CA ASP A 96 5.14 -16.10 25.90
C ASP A 96 5.35 -17.59 26.18
N SER A 97 6.49 -18.14 25.72
CA SER A 97 6.73 -19.58 25.63
C SER A 97 7.15 -20.19 26.96
N ASP A 98 7.83 -19.44 27.82
CA ASP A 98 8.25 -19.90 29.14
C ASP A 98 7.41 -19.36 30.31
N LEU A 99 6.42 -18.50 30.00
CA LEU A 99 5.38 -17.99 30.89
C LEU A 99 5.92 -17.07 31.99
N ASP A 100 7.01 -16.36 31.72
CA ASP A 100 7.62 -15.43 32.68
C ASP A 100 7.13 -13.98 32.52
N GLY A 101 6.37 -13.70 31.45
CA GLY A 101 5.79 -12.39 31.14
C GLY A 101 6.76 -11.38 30.54
N ILE A 102 7.93 -11.81 30.07
CA ILE A 102 8.97 -10.99 29.42
C ILE A 102 9.27 -11.61 28.05
N CYS A 103 9.15 -10.81 26.97
CA CYS A 103 9.53 -11.30 25.65
C CYS A 103 11.05 -11.15 25.44
N ASP A 104 11.81 -12.24 25.64
CA ASP A 104 13.27 -12.26 25.59
C ASP A 104 13.86 -13.37 24.69
N ASP A 105 15.16 -13.64 24.81
CA ASP A 105 15.89 -14.62 23.98
C ASP A 105 15.61 -16.09 24.35
N VAL A 106 14.84 -16.34 25.41
CA VAL A 106 14.33 -17.66 25.80
C VAL A 106 13.01 -17.99 25.07
N ASP A 107 12.28 -16.96 24.61
CA ASP A 107 11.21 -17.11 23.62
C ASP A 107 11.84 -17.33 22.24
N THR A 108 12.02 -18.58 21.84
CA THR A 108 12.55 -18.92 20.50
C THR A 108 11.80 -18.13 19.44
N CYS A 109 12.51 -17.21 18.78
CA CYS A 109 11.96 -16.40 17.69
C CYS A 109 11.26 -17.28 16.66
N ASP A 110 9.92 -17.25 16.60
CA ASP A 110 9.13 -17.80 15.49
C ASP A 110 9.22 -16.82 14.32
N GLY A 111 10.38 -16.81 13.65
CA GLY A 111 10.74 -15.88 12.59
C GLY A 111 12.23 -15.94 12.18
N VAL A 112 12.62 -15.13 11.19
CA VAL A 112 14.04 -14.97 10.83
C VAL A 112 14.58 -13.74 11.57
N LEU A 113 15.71 -13.89 12.24
CA LEU A 113 16.46 -12.75 12.79
C LEU A 113 16.93 -11.86 11.64
N ASP A 114 16.70 -10.56 11.75
CA ASP A 114 17.26 -9.62 10.77
C ASP A 114 18.77 -9.45 10.94
N VAL A 115 19.40 -8.65 10.06
CA VAL A 115 20.84 -8.36 10.10
C VAL A 115 21.28 -7.58 11.35
N CYS A 116 20.33 -7.13 12.18
CA CYS A 116 20.53 -6.46 13.46
C CYS A 116 20.25 -7.34 14.68
N GLY A 117 19.91 -8.63 14.48
CA GLY A 117 19.63 -9.57 15.56
C GLY A 117 18.27 -9.39 16.22
N VAL A 118 17.31 -8.70 15.57
CA VAL A 118 15.94 -8.51 16.07
C VAL A 118 15.00 -9.53 15.43
N CYS A 119 14.18 -10.20 16.24
CA CYS A 119 13.17 -11.15 15.77
C CYS A 119 12.06 -10.42 14.99
N ASN A 120 11.82 -10.83 13.74
CA ASN A 120 10.87 -10.16 12.81
C ASN A 120 11.11 -8.63 12.70
N GLY A 121 12.37 -8.21 12.85
CA GLY A 121 12.76 -6.81 12.84
C GLY A 121 12.45 -6.11 11.50
N ILE A 122 12.10 -4.84 11.58
CA ILE A 122 11.75 -3.97 10.44
C ILE A 122 12.98 -3.55 9.60
N GLY A 123 14.18 -4.02 9.94
CA GLY A 123 15.43 -3.47 9.42
C GLY A 123 15.72 -2.05 9.94
N PRO A 124 16.93 -1.50 9.72
CA PRO A 124 17.44 -0.47 10.65
C PRO A 124 17.26 0.98 10.19
N LEU A 125 17.32 1.93 11.14
CA LEU A 125 17.51 3.39 11.02
C LEU A 125 17.95 3.93 12.41
N PRO A 126 18.54 5.14 12.60
CA PRO A 126 19.31 6.01 11.72
C PRO A 126 20.83 5.74 11.84
N SER A 127 21.60 6.20 10.84
CA SER A 127 23.04 5.95 10.62
C SER A 127 23.89 5.94 11.90
N THR A 128 24.30 4.76 12.35
CA THR A 128 25.34 4.61 13.36
C THR A 128 26.69 4.55 12.66
N ILE A 129 27.66 5.30 13.19
CA ILE A 129 29.04 5.23 12.71
C ILE A 129 29.58 3.87 13.15
N GLU A 130 29.84 2.99 12.18
CA GLU A 130 30.42 1.67 12.46
C GLU A 130 31.88 1.83 12.90
N SER A 131 32.64 2.62 12.14
CA SER A 131 34.01 2.95 12.50
C SER A 131 34.45 4.30 11.93
N ILE A 132 35.39 4.92 12.63
CA ILE A 132 36.16 6.08 12.14
C ILE A 132 37.61 5.63 12.09
N THR A 133 38.21 5.62 10.91
CA THR A 133 39.63 5.36 10.74
C THR A 133 40.38 6.67 10.61
N ILE A 134 41.24 6.99 11.58
CA ILE A 134 42.11 8.18 11.51
C ILE A 134 43.34 7.85 10.67
N LEU A 135 43.57 8.68 9.66
CA LEU A 135 44.72 8.58 8.78
C LEU A 135 45.85 9.46 9.32
N TYR A 136 47.06 8.89 9.36
CA TYR A 136 48.26 9.57 9.81
C TYR A 136 49.25 9.70 8.66
N ASP A 137 49.89 10.85 8.57
CA ASP A 137 51.06 11.07 7.71
C ASP A 137 52.27 11.46 8.57
N SER A 138 53.47 11.38 8.02
CA SER A 138 54.69 11.72 8.75
C SER A 138 55.68 12.49 7.89
N VAL A 139 56.32 13.48 8.51
CA VAL A 139 57.41 14.24 7.90
C VAL A 139 58.63 14.17 8.80
N TYR A 140 59.78 13.86 8.21
CA TYR A 140 61.03 13.81 8.93
C TYR A 140 61.57 15.21 9.21
N ALA A 141 61.68 15.57 10.49
CA ALA A 141 62.18 16.84 10.95
C ALA A 141 63.67 16.72 11.29
N ALA A 142 64.52 16.98 10.30
CA ALA A 142 65.99 16.86 10.42
C ALA A 142 66.61 17.70 11.56
N GLN A 143 65.94 18.79 11.97
CA GLN A 143 66.40 19.68 13.06
C GLN A 143 66.34 19.02 14.44
N ILE A 144 65.45 18.05 14.61
CA ILE A 144 65.31 17.26 15.83
C ILE A 144 65.67 15.78 15.60
N ASN A 145 66.07 15.44 14.37
CA ASN A 145 66.46 14.10 13.95
C ASN A 145 65.37 13.04 14.22
N ASP A 146 64.11 13.40 13.99
CA ASP A 146 62.98 12.53 14.30
C ASP A 146 61.84 12.66 13.29
N TRP A 147 60.97 11.67 13.24
CA TRP A 147 59.75 11.68 12.44
C TRP A 147 58.61 12.30 13.24
N VAL A 148 58.02 13.37 12.68
CA VAL A 148 56.82 13.96 13.24
C VAL A 148 55.62 13.35 12.53
N VAL A 149 54.79 12.63 13.28
CA VAL A 149 53.53 12.04 12.79
C VAL A 149 52.39 13.01 13.12
N PHE A 150 51.50 13.25 12.15
CA PHE A 150 50.33 14.11 12.34
C PHE A 150 49.09 13.50 11.65
N GLU A 151 47.91 13.84 12.17
CA GLU A 151 46.63 13.43 11.59
C GLU A 151 46.45 14.13 10.24
N SER A 152 46.26 13.34 9.18
CA SER A 152 46.09 13.82 7.81
C SER A 152 44.64 13.74 7.32
N GLY A 153 43.78 12.97 7.99
CA GLY A 153 42.36 12.90 7.71
C GLY A 153 41.63 11.85 8.54
N ALA A 154 40.34 11.68 8.27
CA ALA A 154 39.52 10.60 8.82
C ALA A 154 38.63 10.03 7.72
N ASP A 155 38.47 8.71 7.70
CA ASP A 155 37.51 8.00 6.86
C ASP A 155 36.44 7.37 7.76
N THR A 156 35.17 7.63 7.44
CA THR A 156 34.03 7.21 8.27
C THR A 156 33.23 6.18 7.51
N VAL A 157 33.15 4.96 8.05
CA VAL A 157 32.29 3.90 7.51
C VAL A 157 30.94 3.97 8.22
N TYR A 158 29.89 4.20 7.45
CA TYR A 158 28.52 4.17 7.91
C TYR A 158 27.94 2.78 7.66
N LEU A 159 27.26 2.22 8.67
CA LEU A 159 26.40 1.07 8.44
C LEU A 159 25.10 1.56 7.81
N GLU A 160 24.98 1.44 6.48
CA GLU A 160 23.75 1.74 5.78
C GLU A 160 22.80 0.57 5.92
N CYS A 161 21.79 0.84 6.71
CA CYS A 161 20.69 -0.04 6.91
C CYS A 161 19.50 0.91 6.92
N TYR A 162 18.72 0.87 5.85
CA TYR A 162 17.44 1.53 5.68
C TYR A 162 16.48 0.41 5.25
N PRO A 163 15.32 0.18 5.88
CA PRO A 163 14.19 -0.27 5.08
C PRO A 163 13.91 0.87 4.09
N ALA A 164 13.62 0.52 2.84
CA ALA A 164 12.86 1.40 1.99
C ALA A 164 11.50 1.57 2.68
N VAL A 165 11.38 2.60 3.53
CA VAL A 165 10.07 3.02 4.03
C VAL A 165 9.36 3.49 2.78
N PHE A 166 8.33 2.76 2.38
CA PHE A 166 7.49 3.17 1.27
C PHE A 166 6.89 4.54 1.63
N THR A 167 7.44 5.62 1.05
CA THR A 167 6.99 6.98 1.34
C THR A 167 6.02 7.47 0.28
N THR A 168 6.32 7.15 -0.97
CA THR A 168 5.51 7.53 -2.11
C THR A 168 5.49 6.42 -3.14
N CYS A 169 4.44 6.38 -3.94
CA CYS A 169 4.37 5.42 -5.03
C CYS A 169 5.51 5.62 -6.03
N GLY A 170 6.19 4.53 -6.40
CA GLY A 170 7.43 4.54 -7.15
C GLY A 170 8.64 4.11 -6.31
N ASP A 171 8.55 4.19 -4.98
CA ASP A 171 9.53 3.60 -4.08
C ASP A 171 9.36 2.06 -4.01
N ASP A 172 10.43 1.35 -3.65
CA ASP A 172 10.33 -0.06 -3.30
C ASP A 172 9.63 -0.21 -1.94
N LEU A 173 8.80 -1.24 -1.81
CA LEU A 173 8.09 -1.61 -0.60
C LEU A 173 8.60 -2.96 -0.08
N GLY A 174 9.25 -2.96 1.08
CA GLY A 174 9.64 -4.18 1.77
C GLY A 174 8.41 -4.89 2.37
N TYR A 175 8.23 -6.17 2.04
CA TYR A 175 7.19 -7.02 2.62
C TYR A 175 7.60 -8.50 2.60
N GLU A 176 7.53 -9.18 3.75
CA GLU A 176 7.81 -10.62 3.90
C GLU A 176 9.18 -11.03 3.32
N GLY A 177 10.21 -10.22 3.60
CA GLY A 177 11.58 -10.45 3.15
C GLY A 177 11.83 -10.18 1.66
N HIS A 178 10.87 -9.59 0.93
CA HIS A 178 11.01 -9.19 -0.48
C HIS A 178 10.73 -7.70 -0.65
N ASN A 179 11.54 -7.02 -1.47
CA ASN A 179 11.29 -5.63 -1.86
C ASN A 179 10.50 -5.61 -3.17
N TYR A 180 9.23 -5.21 -3.09
CA TYR A 180 8.35 -5.05 -4.24
C TYR A 180 8.51 -3.66 -4.83
N SER A 181 8.87 -3.58 -6.10
CA SER A 181 8.80 -2.30 -6.81
C SER A 181 7.33 -1.89 -7.01
N THR A 182 7.07 -0.58 -6.93
CA THR A 182 5.73 -0.01 -7.08
C THR A 182 5.69 0.99 -8.24
N VAL A 183 4.50 1.28 -8.74
CA VAL A 183 4.31 2.20 -9.85
C VAL A 183 2.99 2.95 -9.78
N GLN A 184 3.07 4.28 -9.94
CA GLN A 184 1.91 5.16 -9.95
C GLN A 184 1.29 5.18 -11.35
N ILE A 185 0.01 4.83 -11.45
CA ILE A 185 -0.76 4.89 -12.70
C ILE A 185 -2.08 5.61 -12.43
N GLY A 186 -2.17 6.86 -12.91
CA GLY A 186 -3.29 7.73 -12.54
C GLY A 186 -3.22 8.05 -11.05
N SER A 187 -4.31 7.86 -10.33
CA SER A 187 -4.37 7.99 -8.86
C SER A 187 -3.96 6.71 -8.12
N GLN A 188 -3.80 5.59 -8.82
CA GLN A 188 -3.57 4.28 -8.19
C GLN A 188 -2.09 3.94 -8.09
N CYS A 189 -1.68 3.40 -6.94
CA CYS A 189 -0.36 2.85 -6.74
C CYS A 189 -0.39 1.32 -6.82
N TRP A 190 0.35 0.75 -7.76
CA TRP A 190 0.34 -0.69 -8.03
C TRP A 190 1.68 -1.32 -7.69
N PHE A 191 1.69 -2.58 -7.26
CA PHE A 191 2.88 -3.40 -7.41
C PHE A 191 3.23 -3.47 -8.90
N SER A 192 4.49 -3.24 -9.26
CA SER A 192 4.98 -3.39 -10.64
C SER A 192 5.39 -4.83 -10.96
N GLU A 193 5.36 -5.74 -9.98
CA GLU A 193 5.54 -7.18 -10.20
C GLU A 193 4.41 -8.01 -9.56
N ASN A 194 4.35 -9.30 -9.89
CA ASN A 194 3.34 -10.21 -9.31
C ASN A 194 3.63 -10.41 -7.82
N CYS A 195 2.58 -10.58 -7.01
CA CYS A 195 2.76 -10.92 -5.59
C CYS A 195 3.49 -12.26 -5.42
N ARG A 196 4.38 -12.31 -4.42
CA ARG A 196 5.26 -13.45 -4.11
C ARG A 196 5.08 -13.99 -2.69
N TYR A 197 4.13 -13.44 -1.94
CA TYR A 197 3.80 -13.92 -0.59
C TYR A 197 3.53 -15.43 -0.61
N LEU A 198 4.31 -16.20 0.15
CA LEU A 198 4.29 -17.66 0.14
C LEU A 198 4.44 -18.23 1.56
N PRO A 199 3.37 -18.21 2.37
CA PRO A 199 3.41 -18.72 3.75
C PRO A 199 3.46 -20.25 3.81
N SER A 200 3.00 -20.91 2.75
CA SER A 200 3.10 -22.36 2.55
C SER A 200 3.12 -22.65 1.06
N VAL A 201 3.53 -23.84 0.65
CA VAL A 201 3.52 -24.24 -0.76
C VAL A 201 2.94 -25.64 -0.92
N SER A 202 2.15 -25.82 -1.97
CA SER A 202 1.55 -27.09 -2.36
C SER A 202 1.97 -27.50 -3.76
N PRO A 203 2.05 -28.82 -4.04
CA PRO A 203 2.25 -29.32 -5.40
C PRO A 203 1.24 -28.70 -6.37
N THR A 204 1.65 -28.42 -7.63
CA THR A 204 0.73 -27.79 -8.60
C THR A 204 -0.50 -28.64 -8.93
N THR A 205 -0.47 -29.94 -8.66
CA THR A 205 -1.64 -30.83 -8.80
C THR A 205 -2.66 -30.71 -7.67
N THR A 206 -2.29 -30.06 -6.56
CA THR A 206 -3.18 -29.81 -5.44
C THR A 206 -4.16 -28.69 -5.80
N PHE A 207 -5.45 -28.90 -5.52
CA PHE A 207 -6.48 -27.88 -5.67
C PHE A 207 -7.47 -27.95 -4.51
N SER A 208 -8.05 -26.79 -4.17
CA SER A 208 -9.16 -26.69 -3.24
C SER A 208 -10.06 -25.52 -3.65
N VAL A 209 -11.36 -25.70 -3.43
CA VAL A 209 -12.38 -24.65 -3.60
C VAL A 209 -12.73 -23.96 -2.27
N THR A 210 -12.31 -24.52 -1.14
CA THR A 210 -12.71 -24.11 0.22
C THR A 210 -11.54 -23.79 1.14
N SER A 211 -10.30 -23.97 0.67
CA SER A 211 -9.09 -23.76 1.48
C SER A 211 -8.03 -23.08 0.64
N PRO A 212 -7.17 -22.24 1.22
CA PRO A 212 -6.10 -21.57 0.49
C PRO A 212 -5.10 -22.59 -0.05
N VAL A 213 -4.69 -22.40 -1.30
CA VAL A 213 -3.66 -23.19 -1.99
C VAL A 213 -2.72 -22.23 -2.69
N PHE A 214 -1.43 -22.41 -2.42
CA PHE A 214 -0.33 -21.64 -2.99
C PHE A 214 0.52 -22.57 -3.86
N ASN A 215 0.74 -22.19 -5.11
CA ASN A 215 1.55 -22.96 -6.04
C ASN A 215 2.69 -22.13 -6.62
N VAL A 216 3.81 -22.80 -6.87
CA VAL A 216 4.93 -22.28 -7.66
C VAL A 216 5.06 -23.15 -8.91
N TYR A 217 5.28 -22.52 -10.07
CA TYR A 217 5.38 -23.27 -11.33
C TYR A 217 6.48 -24.33 -11.28
N ASN A 218 6.15 -25.53 -11.73
CA ASN A 218 7.04 -26.71 -11.74
C ASN A 218 7.55 -27.13 -10.36
N TYR A 219 6.92 -26.70 -9.28
CA TYR A 219 7.26 -27.13 -7.94
C TYR A 219 6.25 -28.16 -7.43
N MET A 220 6.71 -29.38 -7.12
CA MET A 220 5.89 -30.50 -6.62
C MET A 220 6.07 -30.77 -5.13
N GLY A 221 6.94 -30.01 -4.45
CA GLY A 221 7.23 -30.22 -3.04
C GLY A 221 6.28 -29.45 -2.11
N SER A 222 6.68 -29.39 -0.85
CA SER A 222 6.00 -28.64 0.21
C SER A 222 6.96 -27.73 1.01
N ASP A 223 8.22 -27.63 0.57
CA ASP A 223 9.24 -26.82 1.23
C ASP A 223 9.25 -25.40 0.65
N VAL A 224 8.97 -24.41 1.50
CA VAL A 224 8.85 -23.01 1.08
C VAL A 224 10.19 -22.44 0.62
N ALA A 225 11.28 -22.73 1.34
CA ALA A 225 12.60 -22.21 1.01
C ALA A 225 13.12 -22.77 -0.33
N GLU A 226 12.90 -24.06 -0.56
CA GLU A 226 13.19 -24.70 -1.85
C GLU A 226 12.36 -24.06 -2.97
N ALA A 227 11.05 -23.87 -2.76
CA ALA A 227 10.19 -23.22 -3.75
C ALA A 227 10.62 -21.79 -4.08
N MET A 228 10.98 -20.99 -3.07
CA MET A 228 11.49 -19.61 -3.22
C MET A 228 12.81 -19.55 -3.99
N SER A 229 13.65 -20.59 -3.90
CA SER A 229 14.91 -20.67 -4.64
C SER A 229 14.72 -20.94 -6.15
N THR A 230 13.52 -21.31 -6.60
CA THR A 230 13.28 -21.67 -8.00
C THR A 230 13.26 -20.46 -8.94
N VAL A 231 13.72 -20.65 -10.18
CA VAL A 231 13.68 -19.62 -11.24
C VAL A 231 12.25 -19.15 -11.50
N ASN A 232 11.30 -20.08 -11.44
CA ASN A 232 9.89 -19.80 -11.69
C ASN A 232 9.26 -18.92 -10.61
N TYR A 233 9.58 -19.19 -9.34
CA TYR A 233 9.21 -18.28 -8.25
C TYR A 233 9.78 -16.90 -8.55
N ASN A 234 11.10 -16.78 -8.72
CA ASN A 234 11.78 -15.51 -8.96
C ASN A 234 11.28 -14.75 -10.21
N THR A 235 10.78 -15.45 -11.23
CA THR A 235 10.28 -14.81 -12.46
C THR A 235 8.81 -14.45 -12.36
N TYR A 236 7.94 -15.39 -11.98
CA TYR A 236 6.48 -15.23 -12.13
C TYR A 236 5.75 -15.01 -10.80
N GLY A 237 6.43 -15.21 -9.68
CA GLY A 237 5.86 -15.17 -8.34
C GLY A 237 5.02 -16.42 -8.05
N VAL A 238 3.96 -16.22 -7.28
CA VAL A 238 3.12 -17.30 -6.76
C VAL A 238 1.78 -17.31 -7.52
N LEU A 239 1.21 -18.52 -7.64
CA LEU A 239 -0.14 -18.73 -8.11
C LEU A 239 -1.02 -19.08 -6.92
N TYR A 240 -2.05 -18.29 -6.72
CA TYR A 240 -3.00 -18.39 -5.63
C TYR A 240 -4.29 -18.97 -6.17
N ASN A 241 -4.95 -19.88 -5.45
CA ASN A 241 -6.38 -20.06 -5.69
C ASN A 241 -7.16 -18.87 -5.09
N TYR A 242 -8.47 -18.82 -5.32
CA TYR A 242 -9.28 -17.70 -4.85
C TYR A 242 -9.29 -17.58 -3.32
N GLU A 243 -9.38 -18.70 -2.60
CA GLU A 243 -9.36 -18.69 -1.12
C GLU A 243 -8.03 -18.16 -0.57
N ALA A 244 -6.92 -18.39 -1.27
CA ALA A 244 -5.62 -17.84 -0.90
C ALA A 244 -5.57 -16.32 -1.09
N VAL A 245 -6.06 -15.75 -2.19
CA VAL A 245 -6.08 -14.27 -2.35
C VAL A 245 -7.04 -13.55 -1.41
N MET A 246 -8.04 -14.26 -0.87
CA MET A 246 -8.94 -13.75 0.17
C MET A 246 -8.38 -13.91 1.58
N SER A 247 -7.26 -14.61 1.75
CA SER A 247 -6.64 -14.81 3.05
C SER A 247 -5.90 -13.53 3.51
N PRO A 248 -5.86 -13.23 4.80
CA PRO A 248 -5.04 -12.13 5.32
C PRO A 248 -3.56 -12.27 4.96
N GLY A 249 -2.87 -11.15 4.76
CA GLY A 249 -1.42 -11.11 4.52
C GLY A 249 -0.99 -11.35 3.07
N VAL A 250 -1.90 -11.46 2.10
CA VAL A 250 -1.48 -11.52 0.68
C VAL A 250 -0.88 -10.20 0.22
N CYS A 251 -1.39 -9.09 0.75
CA CYS A 251 -0.87 -7.76 0.53
C CYS A 251 -0.47 -7.13 1.87
N PRO A 252 0.52 -6.21 1.86
CA PRO A 252 0.89 -5.44 3.04
C PRO A 252 -0.28 -4.64 3.62
N THR A 253 -0.16 -4.24 4.88
CA THR A 253 -1.15 -3.36 5.53
C THR A 253 -1.38 -2.08 4.71
N GLY A 254 -2.65 -1.70 4.51
CA GLY A 254 -3.06 -0.57 3.67
C GLY A 254 -3.17 -0.91 2.19
N TRP A 255 -2.56 -2.01 1.73
CA TRP A 255 -2.71 -2.51 0.37
C TRP A 255 -3.76 -3.62 0.31
N HIS A 256 -4.43 -3.76 -0.83
CA HIS A 256 -5.37 -4.85 -1.08
C HIS A 256 -5.09 -5.54 -2.41
N VAL A 257 -5.59 -6.78 -2.55
CA VAL A 257 -5.57 -7.45 -3.86
C VAL A 257 -6.58 -6.75 -4.77
N SER A 258 -6.14 -6.40 -5.98
CA SER A 258 -6.93 -5.61 -6.93
C SER A 258 -8.37 -6.10 -7.11
N THR A 259 -9.32 -5.18 -7.15
CA THR A 259 -10.73 -5.45 -7.40
C THR A 259 -11.15 -5.23 -8.85
N ASN A 260 -12.41 -5.50 -9.19
CA ASN A 260 -12.91 -5.19 -10.54
C ASN A 260 -12.88 -3.69 -10.81
N LEU A 261 -13.28 -2.86 -9.84
CA LEU A 261 -13.24 -1.41 -9.93
C LEU A 261 -11.83 -0.88 -10.12
N ASP A 262 -10.83 -1.46 -9.44
CA ASP A 262 -9.43 -1.05 -9.60
C ASP A 262 -8.95 -1.22 -11.05
N TRP A 263 -9.25 -2.38 -11.65
CA TRP A 263 -8.89 -2.66 -13.04
C TRP A 263 -9.68 -1.82 -14.05
N GLU A 264 -10.92 -1.47 -13.73
CA GLU A 264 -11.74 -0.57 -14.56
C GLU A 264 -11.19 0.86 -14.55
N ALA A 265 -10.83 1.38 -13.37
CA ALA A 265 -10.18 2.69 -13.22
C ALA A 265 -8.84 2.73 -13.97
N LEU A 266 -8.00 1.69 -13.80
CA LEU A 266 -6.74 1.53 -14.51
C LEU A 266 -6.94 1.54 -16.03
N ALA A 267 -7.86 0.72 -16.52
CA ALA A 267 -8.13 0.63 -17.95
C ALA A 267 -8.69 1.96 -18.50
N TYR A 268 -9.59 2.62 -17.76
CA TYR A 268 -10.16 3.92 -18.14
C TYR A 268 -9.07 4.98 -18.28
N PHE A 269 -8.19 5.11 -17.28
CA PHE A 269 -7.06 6.04 -17.31
C PHE A 269 -6.14 5.80 -18.52
N LEU A 270 -5.97 4.54 -18.92
CA LEU A 270 -5.11 4.15 -20.04
C LEU A 270 -5.76 4.28 -21.43
N GLY A 271 -6.99 4.78 -21.52
CA GLY A 271 -7.72 4.97 -22.77
C GLY A 271 -8.68 3.83 -23.13
N GLY A 272 -9.04 3.00 -22.16
CA GLY A 272 -9.99 1.90 -22.27
C GLY A 272 -9.35 0.52 -22.41
N VAL A 273 -10.14 -0.52 -22.13
CA VAL A 273 -9.69 -1.92 -22.09
C VAL A 273 -9.06 -2.41 -23.39
N TYR A 274 -9.43 -1.84 -24.54
CA TYR A 274 -8.93 -2.29 -25.85
C TYR A 274 -7.48 -1.89 -26.16
N VAL A 275 -6.93 -0.94 -25.42
CA VAL A 275 -5.56 -0.43 -25.62
C VAL A 275 -4.71 -0.54 -24.35
N ALA A 276 -5.33 -0.61 -23.17
CA ALA A 276 -4.63 -0.64 -21.89
C ALA A 276 -3.63 -1.81 -21.79
N GLY A 277 -3.97 -2.99 -22.30
CA GLY A 277 -3.11 -4.16 -22.23
C GLY A 277 -1.78 -3.97 -22.96
N GLU A 278 -1.73 -3.16 -24.02
CA GLU A 278 -0.46 -2.85 -24.70
C GLU A 278 0.55 -2.14 -23.80
N LYS A 279 0.02 -1.23 -22.97
CA LYS A 279 0.78 -0.35 -22.08
C LYS A 279 1.21 -1.07 -20.79
N LEU A 280 0.43 -2.07 -20.37
CA LEU A 280 0.64 -2.81 -19.12
C LEU A 280 1.61 -4.00 -19.27
N LYS A 281 1.63 -4.66 -20.43
CA LYS A 281 2.43 -5.87 -20.65
C LYS A 281 3.93 -5.57 -20.57
N SER A 282 4.65 -6.39 -19.82
CA SER A 282 6.11 -6.46 -19.84
C SER A 282 6.62 -6.68 -21.26
N THR A 283 7.76 -6.08 -21.62
CA THR A 283 8.34 -6.14 -22.98
C THR A 283 8.96 -7.49 -23.33
N THR A 284 8.99 -8.44 -22.38
CA THR A 284 9.65 -9.74 -22.52
C THR A 284 8.80 -10.88 -21.96
N GLY A 285 9.18 -12.12 -22.23
CA GLY A 285 8.54 -13.33 -21.71
C GLY A 285 7.30 -13.80 -22.49
N TRP A 286 6.68 -12.96 -23.32
CA TRP A 286 5.54 -13.35 -24.14
C TRP A 286 5.99 -14.19 -25.34
N TYR A 287 5.11 -15.09 -25.79
CA TYR A 287 5.33 -15.87 -27.02
C TYR A 287 5.59 -14.95 -28.23
N SER A 288 4.93 -13.79 -28.26
CA SER A 288 5.33 -12.65 -29.09
C SER A 288 5.03 -11.34 -28.36
N ASN A 289 5.92 -10.36 -28.55
CA ASN A 289 5.88 -9.05 -27.88
C ASN A 289 5.21 -7.94 -28.72
N PHE A 290 4.43 -8.28 -29.76
CA PHE A 290 3.86 -7.29 -30.70
C PHE A 290 3.12 -6.13 -30.04
N TYR A 291 2.41 -6.39 -28.95
CA TYR A 291 1.63 -5.41 -28.21
C TYR A 291 2.20 -5.23 -26.80
N ALA A 292 3.51 -5.28 -26.60
CA ALA A 292 4.11 -5.26 -25.27
C ALA A 292 5.07 -4.09 -25.13
N THR A 293 4.56 -2.93 -24.70
CA THR A 293 5.35 -1.69 -24.57
C THR A 293 5.83 -1.42 -23.15
N ASN A 294 5.10 -1.93 -22.15
CA ASN A 294 5.28 -1.63 -20.73
C ASN A 294 5.39 -0.14 -20.42
N SER A 295 4.74 0.73 -21.19
CA SER A 295 4.90 2.19 -21.07
C SER A 295 4.44 2.74 -19.71
N THR A 296 3.69 1.97 -18.92
CA THR A 296 3.26 2.35 -17.58
C THR A 296 4.20 1.89 -16.48
N GLY A 297 5.12 0.96 -16.74
CA GLY A 297 5.93 0.29 -15.69
C GLY A 297 5.20 -0.81 -14.92
N PHE A 298 3.93 -1.11 -15.23
CA PHE A 298 3.15 -2.17 -14.55
C PHE A 298 3.77 -3.57 -14.69
N THR A 299 4.51 -3.82 -15.76
CA THR A 299 5.30 -5.04 -16.01
C THR A 299 4.49 -6.31 -15.82
N ALA A 300 3.32 -6.39 -16.47
CA ALA A 300 2.51 -7.61 -16.48
C ALA A 300 3.28 -8.73 -17.21
N LEU A 301 3.62 -9.81 -16.49
CA LEU A 301 4.28 -10.97 -17.05
C LEU A 301 3.27 -12.01 -17.56
N PRO A 302 3.61 -12.80 -18.59
CA PRO A 302 2.77 -13.89 -19.08
C PRO A 302 2.92 -15.14 -18.21
N GLY A 303 2.67 -14.94 -16.91
CA GLY A 303 2.74 -15.97 -15.89
C GLY A 303 1.49 -16.84 -15.83
N GLY A 304 0.62 -16.85 -16.84
CA GLY A 304 -0.39 -17.89 -17.02
C GLY A 304 -1.39 -18.10 -15.89
N TRP A 305 -1.78 -19.37 -15.77
CA TRP A 305 -2.50 -19.94 -14.64
C TRP A 305 -2.00 -21.37 -14.37
N ASN A 306 -2.41 -21.93 -13.23
CA ASN A 306 -2.35 -23.37 -12.98
C ASN A 306 -3.77 -23.93 -12.95
N PHE A 307 -4.06 -24.92 -13.78
CA PHE A 307 -5.27 -25.73 -13.74
C PHE A 307 -4.89 -27.16 -13.37
N VAL A 308 -4.83 -27.43 -12.07
CA VAL A 308 -4.56 -28.77 -11.49
C VAL A 308 -3.35 -29.46 -12.15
N GLY A 309 -2.21 -28.77 -12.19
CA GLY A 309 -0.96 -29.27 -12.75
C GLY A 309 -0.75 -28.94 -14.23
N SER A 310 -1.78 -28.45 -14.94
CA SER A 310 -1.66 -27.92 -16.29
C SER A 310 -1.41 -26.42 -16.26
N TYR A 311 -0.31 -25.96 -16.83
CA TYR A 311 0.05 -24.55 -16.87
C TYR A 311 0.39 -24.06 -18.27
N GLU A 312 0.13 -22.78 -18.52
CA GLU A 312 0.43 -22.11 -19.78
C GLU A 312 1.17 -20.80 -19.50
N ILE A 313 2.49 -20.81 -19.66
CA ILE A 313 3.33 -19.61 -19.55
C ILE A 313 3.62 -19.04 -20.95
N GLY A 314 3.87 -17.75 -21.03
CA GLY A 314 4.22 -17.05 -22.29
C GLY A 314 3.03 -16.68 -23.18
N LEU A 315 1.90 -17.40 -23.11
CA LEU A 315 0.72 -17.11 -23.94
C LEU A 315 -0.18 -16.01 -23.35
N PHE A 316 -0.37 -16.03 -22.03
CA PHE A 316 -1.12 -15.00 -21.33
C PHE A 316 -0.59 -14.81 -19.92
N GLY A 317 -0.91 -13.66 -19.32
CA GLY A 317 -0.87 -13.48 -17.87
C GLY A 317 -2.30 -13.39 -17.36
N ALA A 318 -2.56 -13.96 -16.18
CA ALA A 318 -3.86 -13.90 -15.54
C ALA A 318 -3.73 -13.54 -14.05
N TRP A 319 -4.59 -12.62 -13.61
CA TRP A 319 -4.61 -12.10 -12.25
C TRP A 319 -6.01 -12.19 -11.69
N TRP A 320 -6.15 -12.56 -10.42
CA TRP A 320 -7.43 -12.42 -9.73
C TRP A 320 -7.85 -10.96 -9.66
N SER A 321 -9.15 -10.71 -9.81
CA SER A 321 -9.76 -9.44 -9.47
C SER A 321 -10.88 -9.72 -8.47
N ILE A 322 -10.76 -9.20 -7.25
CA ILE A 322 -11.77 -9.46 -6.20
C ILE A 322 -13.07 -8.76 -6.59
N SER A 323 -14.20 -9.43 -6.31
CA SER A 323 -15.51 -8.82 -6.52
C SER A 323 -15.73 -7.70 -5.49
N ASP A 324 -16.06 -6.51 -5.96
CA ASP A 324 -16.56 -5.41 -5.11
C ASP A 324 -17.99 -5.67 -4.61
N GLN A 325 -18.63 -6.74 -5.09
CA GLN A 325 -20.00 -7.10 -4.73
C GLN A 325 -20.03 -8.06 -3.52
N LEU A 326 -20.96 -7.79 -2.61
CA LEU A 326 -21.30 -8.55 -1.39
C LEU A 326 -21.51 -10.08 -1.63
N PRO A 327 -21.49 -10.93 -0.58
CA PRO A 327 -21.31 -12.40 -0.60
C PRO A 327 -22.22 -13.28 -1.50
N GLU A 328 -23.17 -12.70 -2.22
CA GLU A 328 -24.08 -13.42 -3.13
C GLU A 328 -23.43 -13.78 -4.47
N ASP A 329 -22.27 -13.20 -4.81
CA ASP A 329 -21.59 -13.50 -6.05
C ASP A 329 -21.25 -15.01 -6.15
N GLN A 330 -21.72 -15.63 -7.21
CA GLN A 330 -21.47 -17.05 -7.50
C GLN A 330 -20.21 -17.25 -8.32
N TYR A 331 -19.57 -16.17 -8.76
CA TYR A 331 -18.44 -16.18 -9.65
C TYR A 331 -17.21 -15.57 -9.01
N ARG A 332 -16.04 -16.11 -9.40
CA ARG A 332 -14.72 -15.59 -9.10
C ARG A 332 -14.21 -14.91 -10.34
N HIS A 333 -13.77 -13.66 -10.20
CA HIS A 333 -13.42 -12.80 -11.33
C HIS A 333 -11.91 -12.72 -11.51
N PHE A 334 -11.49 -12.55 -12.76
CA PHE A 334 -10.10 -12.38 -13.08
C PHE A 334 -9.91 -11.47 -14.29
N ARG A 335 -8.69 -10.95 -14.42
CA ARG A 335 -8.21 -10.23 -15.59
C ARG A 335 -7.16 -11.04 -16.32
N ARG A 336 -7.14 -10.92 -17.64
CA ARG A 336 -6.20 -11.63 -18.50
C ARG A 336 -5.68 -10.74 -19.62
N LEU A 337 -4.39 -10.89 -19.91
CA LEU A 337 -3.71 -10.26 -21.03
C LEU A 337 -3.14 -11.35 -21.93
N PHE A 338 -3.43 -11.30 -23.23
CA PHE A 338 -2.90 -12.28 -24.21
C PHE A 338 -1.75 -11.68 -25.02
N TYR A 339 -0.83 -12.55 -25.46
CA TYR A 339 0.33 -12.14 -26.26
C TYR A 339 -0.05 -11.43 -27.57
N ILE A 340 -1.08 -11.92 -28.26
CA ILE A 340 -1.60 -11.38 -29.54
C ILE A 340 -2.65 -10.28 -29.40
N SER A 341 -2.96 -9.81 -28.19
CA SER A 341 -4.04 -8.84 -27.99
C SER A 341 -3.61 -7.70 -27.07
N PRO A 342 -3.94 -6.45 -27.40
CA PRO A 342 -3.76 -5.32 -26.49
C PRO A 342 -4.90 -5.18 -25.46
N VAL A 343 -5.87 -6.12 -25.47
CA VAL A 343 -7.09 -6.00 -24.66
C VAL A 343 -6.85 -6.52 -23.23
N VAL A 344 -7.22 -5.72 -22.22
CA VAL A 344 -7.43 -6.20 -20.85
C VAL A 344 -8.74 -6.97 -20.83
N GLN A 345 -8.66 -8.30 -20.83
CA GLN A 345 -9.84 -9.14 -20.84
C GLN A 345 -10.35 -9.39 -19.42
N TYR A 346 -11.66 -9.32 -19.28
CA TYR A 346 -12.38 -9.81 -18.11
C TYR A 346 -12.81 -11.26 -18.33
N GLY A 347 -12.73 -12.06 -17.27
CA GLY A 347 -13.30 -13.39 -17.24
C GLY A 347 -13.79 -13.74 -15.83
N ASN A 348 -14.60 -14.78 -15.75
CA ASN A 348 -15.09 -15.29 -14.50
C ASN A 348 -15.24 -16.82 -14.54
N GLU A 349 -15.35 -17.42 -13.36
CA GLU A 349 -15.56 -18.85 -13.20
C GLU A 349 -16.40 -19.13 -11.95
N HIS A 350 -17.18 -20.20 -11.98
CA HIS A 350 -18.12 -20.50 -10.92
C HIS A 350 -17.38 -20.94 -9.64
N LYS A 351 -17.72 -20.35 -8.48
CA LYS A 351 -16.97 -20.53 -7.22
C LYS A 351 -16.88 -21.99 -6.76
N LEU A 352 -17.92 -22.78 -6.99
CA LEU A 352 -17.97 -24.19 -6.59
C LEU A 352 -17.13 -25.13 -7.48
N THR A 353 -16.69 -24.68 -8.65
CA THR A 353 -15.98 -25.54 -9.64
C THR A 353 -14.65 -24.94 -10.09
N SER A 354 -14.27 -23.79 -9.54
CA SER A 354 -13.00 -23.11 -9.75
C SER A 354 -11.83 -23.99 -9.29
N LYS A 355 -11.02 -24.46 -10.25
CA LYS A 355 -9.84 -25.33 -10.02
C LYS A 355 -8.54 -24.68 -10.48
N THR A 356 -8.55 -23.37 -10.60
CA THR A 356 -7.48 -22.59 -11.18
C THR A 356 -6.77 -21.81 -10.09
N ALA A 357 -5.46 -21.62 -10.26
CA ALA A 357 -4.67 -20.67 -9.50
C ALA A 357 -4.06 -19.64 -10.46
N ARG A 358 -4.03 -18.38 -10.05
CA ARG A 358 -3.56 -17.23 -10.84
C ARG A 358 -2.68 -16.34 -9.98
N SER A 359 -1.92 -15.47 -10.61
CA SER A 359 -1.18 -14.44 -9.89
C SER A 359 -2.15 -13.44 -9.23
N ALA A 360 -1.62 -12.66 -8.30
CA ALA A 360 -2.30 -11.52 -7.69
C ALA A 360 -1.45 -10.26 -7.88
N ARG A 361 -2.11 -9.10 -7.84
CA ARG A 361 -1.49 -7.77 -7.82
C ARG A 361 -2.06 -6.99 -6.66
N CYS A 362 -1.18 -6.47 -5.82
CA CYS A 362 -1.54 -5.58 -4.74
C CYS A 362 -1.59 -4.13 -5.25
N ILE A 363 -2.52 -3.37 -4.70
CA ILE A 363 -2.77 -1.97 -5.03
C ILE A 363 -3.06 -1.17 -3.75
N LEU A 364 -2.69 0.10 -3.76
CA LEU A 364 -3.03 1.13 -2.81
C LEU A 364 -3.71 2.28 -3.58
N ASN A 365 -4.88 2.72 -3.13
CA ASN A 365 -5.70 3.74 -3.80
C ASN A 365 -5.60 5.11 -3.15
#